data_AF-A0A1D6NSN2-F1
#
_entry.id   AF-A0A1D6NSN2-F1
#
_cell.length_a   1.000
_cell.length_b   1.000
_cell.length_c   1.000
_cell.angle_alpha   90.00
_cell.angle_beta   90.00
_cell.angle_gamma   90.00
#
_symmetry.space_group_name_H-M   'P 1'
#
loop_
_entity.id
_entity.type
_entity.pdbx_description
1 polymer ?
#
loop_
_entity_poly.entity_id
_entity_poly.type
_entity_poly.pdbx_seq_one_letter_code
_entity_poly.pdbx_strand_id
1 'polypeptide(L)'
;MAEATGHGGRVVDLSGAEIRGDLEDRNPPIFLPRQPAASPLLALDIGGTLIKLVYTASRGGGADGTDLRFAKFERRRLQECFNFIRAEGLLASNAGGEGVTLKATGGGAYKFADDFLEKLGVCLDKLDEMDSVVSGANFLLQSIPGAAFTHMNGLRNPVDVSPNNLFPYLLVNIGSGVSILKVALLHWGTF
;
A
#
# COMPACT_ATOMS: atom_id res chain seq x y z
N MET A 1 -16.50 6.42 8.83
CA MET A 1 -15.30 6.39 9.69
C MET A 1 -14.54 5.13 9.31
N ALA A 2 -13.60 5.23 8.37
CA ALA A 2 -12.79 4.09 7.96
C ALA A 2 -11.50 4.13 8.79
N GLU A 3 -11.53 3.48 9.94
CA GLU A 3 -10.35 3.26 10.78
C GLU A 3 -9.86 1.84 10.50
N ALA A 4 -8.67 1.72 9.90
CA ALA A 4 -7.95 0.45 9.89
C ALA A 4 -7.18 0.37 11.22
N THR A 5 -7.78 -0.22 12.24
CA THR A 5 -7.11 -0.48 13.51
C THR A 5 -6.18 -1.66 13.35
N GLY A 6 -4.95 -1.50 13.86
CA GLY A 6 -3.90 -2.51 13.99
C GLY A 6 -3.60 -2.75 15.46
N HIS A 7 -3.57 -3.99 15.97
CA HIS A 7 -3.10 -4.25 17.35
C HIS A 7 -1.65 -3.77 17.53
N GLY A 8 -1.45 -2.67 18.28
CA GLY A 8 -0.16 -1.99 18.44
C GLY A 8 0.32 -1.20 17.21
N GLY A 9 -0.47 -1.15 16.14
CA GLY A 9 -0.13 -0.51 14.87
C GLY A 9 -0.56 0.95 14.82
N ARG A 10 0.33 1.83 14.36
CA ARG A 10 0.00 3.21 14.00
C ARG A 10 -1.15 3.22 12.99
N VAL A 11 -2.30 3.78 13.37
CA VAL A 11 -3.46 3.95 12.49
C VAL A 11 -3.13 4.99 11.42
N VAL A 12 -3.47 4.69 10.16
CA VAL A 12 -3.37 5.64 9.05
C VAL A 12 -4.69 6.39 8.93
N ASP A 13 -4.69 7.72 9.05
CA ASP A 13 -5.89 8.51 8.77
C ASP A 13 -5.99 8.81 7.28
N LEU A 14 -6.92 8.12 6.64
CA LEU A 14 -7.18 8.19 5.21
C LEU A 14 -8.22 9.23 4.83
N SER A 15 -8.82 9.91 5.80
CA SER A 15 -9.96 10.74 5.50
C SER A 15 -9.53 12.12 4.94
N GLY A 16 -10.20 12.53 3.85
CA GLY A 16 -9.74 13.65 3.02
C GLY A 16 -8.54 13.32 2.12
N ALA A 17 -8.18 12.03 1.98
CA ALA A 17 -7.11 11.64 1.07
C ALA A 17 -7.50 11.88 -0.40
N GLU A 18 -6.54 12.33 -1.19
CA GLU A 18 -6.76 12.70 -2.60
C GLU A 18 -5.56 12.33 -3.46
N ILE A 19 -5.81 11.95 -4.71
CA ILE A 19 -4.73 11.80 -5.70
C ILE A 19 -4.23 13.19 -6.06
N ARG A 20 -2.93 13.42 -5.91
CA ARG A 20 -2.27 14.65 -6.34
C ARG A 20 -1.35 14.37 -7.52
N GLY A 21 -1.45 15.17 -8.56
CA GLY A 21 -0.68 15.01 -9.79
C GLY A 21 -1.58 14.71 -10.99
N ASP A 22 -0.96 14.42 -12.13
CA ASP A 22 -1.69 14.01 -13.32
C ASP A 22 -2.22 12.58 -13.11
N LEU A 23 -3.47 12.31 -13.48
CA LEU A 23 -4.03 10.96 -13.43
C LEU A 23 -3.43 10.05 -14.51
N GLU A 24 -2.77 10.64 -15.51
CA GLU A 24 -2.02 9.93 -16.54
C GLU A 24 -0.58 9.62 -16.09
N ASP A 25 -0.11 10.20 -14.98
CA ASP A 25 1.16 9.80 -14.38
C ASP A 25 1.10 8.34 -13.96
N ARG A 26 2.25 7.67 -14.05
CA ARG A 26 2.31 6.22 -13.78
C ARG A 26 1.94 5.85 -12.34
N ASN A 27 2.34 6.67 -11.38
CA ASN A 27 2.17 6.45 -9.94
C ASN A 27 1.98 7.80 -9.22
N PRO A 28 0.86 8.54 -9.44
CA PRO A 28 0.64 9.79 -8.74
C PRO A 28 0.54 9.54 -7.22
N PRO A 29 1.13 10.41 -6.39
CA PRO A 29 1.03 10.27 -4.94
C PRO A 29 -0.42 10.48 -4.47
N ILE A 30 -0.79 9.78 -3.39
CA ILE A 30 -2.02 10.05 -2.65
C ILE A 30 -1.66 10.91 -1.45
N PHE A 31 -2.19 12.11 -1.36
CA PHE A 31 -1.96 12.97 -0.22
C PHE A 31 -2.84 12.55 0.96
N LEU A 32 -2.24 12.44 2.14
CA LEU A 32 -2.90 12.11 3.40
C LEU A 32 -2.84 13.35 4.32
N PRO A 33 -3.88 14.20 4.36
CA PRO A 33 -3.84 15.50 5.04
C PRO A 33 -3.68 15.41 6.56
N ARG A 34 -4.10 14.29 7.16
CA ARG A 34 -4.11 14.08 8.61
C ARG A 34 -3.07 13.07 9.08
N GLN A 35 -2.21 12.59 8.18
CA GLN A 35 -1.16 11.67 8.53
C GLN A 35 0.10 12.42 8.99
N PRO A 36 0.59 12.21 10.22
CA PRO A 36 1.79 12.89 10.73
C PRO A 36 3.06 12.51 9.95
N ALA A 37 3.93 13.50 9.72
CA ALA A 37 5.22 13.31 9.05
C ALA A 37 6.28 12.55 9.88
N ALA A 38 6.06 12.40 11.19
CA ALA A 38 7.08 11.93 12.13
C ALA A 38 7.33 10.41 12.09
N SER A 39 6.66 9.67 11.21
CA SER A 39 6.86 8.23 11.08
C SER A 39 6.64 7.72 9.66
N PRO A 40 7.72 7.38 8.93
CA PRO A 40 7.57 6.71 7.64
C PRO A 40 6.88 5.36 7.86
N LEU A 41 5.79 5.16 7.14
CA LEU A 41 5.14 3.86 7.00
C LEU A 41 5.73 3.20 5.77
N LEU A 42 5.94 1.89 5.84
CA LEU A 42 6.40 1.08 4.72
C LEU A 42 5.69 -0.28 4.78
N ALA A 43 5.07 -0.68 3.68
CA ALA A 43 4.53 -2.02 3.49
C ALA A 43 4.91 -2.56 2.10
N LEU A 44 5.00 -3.89 1.99
CA LEU A 44 5.47 -4.58 0.79
C LEU A 44 4.47 -5.63 0.28
N ASP A 45 4.37 -5.77 -1.03
CA ASP A 45 3.82 -6.97 -1.69
C ASP A 45 4.95 -7.62 -2.51
N ILE A 46 5.39 -8.79 -2.10
CA ILE A 46 6.47 -9.54 -2.73
C ILE A 46 5.87 -10.69 -3.54
N GLY A 47 5.45 -10.37 -4.77
CA GLY A 47 4.84 -11.32 -5.68
C GLY A 47 5.82 -12.19 -6.46
N GLY A 48 5.28 -13.05 -7.33
CA GLY A 48 6.06 -13.98 -8.17
C GLY A 48 6.97 -13.30 -9.21
N THR A 49 6.71 -12.04 -9.57
CA THR A 49 7.51 -11.29 -10.57
C THR A 49 7.96 -9.92 -10.09
N LEU A 50 7.13 -9.23 -9.31
CA LEU A 50 7.36 -7.86 -8.88
C LEU A 50 7.31 -7.75 -7.36
N ILE A 51 8.16 -6.89 -6.82
CA ILE A 51 8.08 -6.34 -5.47
C ILE A 51 7.41 -4.97 -5.61
N LYS A 52 6.33 -4.73 -4.87
CA LYS A 52 5.68 -3.42 -4.81
C LYS A 52 5.78 -2.88 -3.39
N LEU A 53 6.06 -1.60 -3.28
CA LEU A 53 6.19 -0.90 -2.01
C LEU A 53 5.15 0.22 -1.99
N VAL A 54 4.51 0.37 -0.85
CA VAL A 54 3.76 1.56 -0.49
C VAL A 54 4.42 2.19 0.73
N TYR A 55 4.67 3.49 0.68
CA TYR A 55 5.38 4.18 1.76
C TYR A 55 4.92 5.62 1.92
N THR A 56 4.99 6.16 3.15
CA THR A 56 4.75 7.59 3.38
C THR A 56 6.04 8.39 3.26
N ALA A 57 5.94 9.57 2.66
CA ALA A 57 7.02 10.53 2.56
C ALA A 57 6.54 11.92 3.00
N SER A 58 7.32 12.56 3.87
CA SER A 58 7.05 13.94 4.28
C SER A 58 7.27 14.91 3.12
N ARG A 59 6.36 15.88 2.98
CA ARG A 59 6.58 17.03 2.10
C ARG A 59 7.43 18.02 2.89
N GLY A 60 8.70 18.19 2.54
CA GLY A 60 9.47 19.30 3.06
C GLY A 60 8.70 20.62 2.87
N GLY A 61 8.68 21.49 3.89
CA GLY A 61 8.04 22.81 3.77
C GLY A 61 6.87 23.13 4.72
N GLY A 62 6.78 22.49 5.88
CA GLY A 62 5.89 22.94 6.97
C GLY A 62 4.38 22.77 6.75
N ALA A 63 3.97 22.04 5.69
CA ALA A 63 2.58 21.65 5.50
C ALA A 63 2.27 20.40 6.35
N ASP A 64 1.11 20.40 7.02
CA ASP A 64 0.57 19.21 7.66
C ASP A 64 0.25 18.12 6.61
N GLY A 65 0.52 16.85 6.95
CA GLY A 65 0.22 15.68 6.11
C GLY A 65 1.44 15.00 5.47
N THR A 66 1.20 13.85 4.82
CA THR A 66 2.23 13.09 4.09
C THR A 66 1.73 12.59 2.75
N ASP A 67 2.64 12.32 1.81
CA ASP A 67 2.29 11.63 0.58
C ASP A 67 2.43 10.12 0.78
N LEU A 68 1.41 9.35 0.43
CA LEU A 68 1.50 7.92 0.19
C LEU A 68 2.00 7.70 -1.24
N ARG A 69 3.16 7.04 -1.36
CA ARG A 69 3.88 6.84 -2.62
C ARG A 69 4.03 5.37 -2.94
N PHE A 70 4.22 5.10 -4.23
CA PHE A 70 4.31 3.75 -4.77
C PHE A 70 5.62 3.56 -5.52
N ALA A 71 6.35 2.50 -5.16
CA ALA A 71 7.53 2.05 -5.90
C ALA A 71 7.35 0.58 -6.30
N LYS A 72 8.03 0.16 -7.38
CA LYS A 72 8.07 -1.24 -7.76
C LYS A 72 9.40 -1.63 -8.38
N PHE A 73 9.81 -2.85 -8.07
CA PHE A 73 11.02 -3.47 -8.56
C PHE A 73 10.69 -4.83 -9.13
N GLU A 74 11.44 -5.27 -10.13
CA GLU A 74 11.40 -6.69 -10.50
C GLU A 74 11.98 -7.50 -9.36
N ARG A 75 11.35 -8.63 -9.01
CA ARG A 75 11.80 -9.51 -7.91
C ARG A 75 13.25 -9.95 -8.08
N ARG A 76 13.70 -10.18 -9.32
CA ARG A 76 15.10 -10.55 -9.63
C ARG A 76 16.11 -9.44 -9.27
N ARG A 77 15.64 -8.19 -9.10
CA ARG A 77 16.42 -7.00 -8.73
C ARG A 77 16.19 -6.64 -7.25
N LEU A 78 16.04 -7.64 -6.38
CA LEU A 78 15.80 -7.45 -4.94
C LEU A 78 16.82 -6.51 -4.28
N GLN A 79 18.08 -6.56 -4.70
CA GLN A 79 19.12 -5.66 -4.18
C GLN A 79 18.82 -4.17 -4.42
N GLU A 80 18.19 -3.83 -5.55
CA GLU A 80 17.81 -2.44 -5.84
C GLU A 80 16.68 -1.97 -4.96
N CYS A 81 15.74 -2.86 -4.62
CA CYS A 81 14.71 -2.59 -3.61
C CYS A 81 15.35 -2.24 -2.26
N PHE A 82 16.35 -3.02 -1.82
CA PHE A 82 17.07 -2.71 -0.58
C PHE A 82 17.82 -1.37 -0.64
N ASN A 83 18.47 -1.07 -1.76
CA ASN A 83 19.17 0.20 -1.94
C ASN A 83 18.18 1.37 -1.90
N PHE A 84 17.01 1.23 -2.53
CA PHE A 84 15.94 2.22 -2.50
C PHE A 84 15.42 2.47 -1.08
N ILE A 85 15.08 1.41 -0.33
CA ILE A 85 14.60 1.52 1.06
C ILE A 85 15.60 2.30 1.93
N ARG A 86 16.91 2.05 1.77
CA ARG A 86 17.95 2.79 2.48
C ARG A 86 18.07 4.24 2.03
N ALA A 87 18.05 4.49 0.73
CA ALA A 87 18.20 5.83 0.15
C ALA A 87 17.05 6.77 0.57
N GLU A 88 15.83 6.24 0.64
CA GLU A 88 14.64 6.97 1.09
C GLU A 88 14.52 7.07 2.62
N GLY A 89 15.44 6.45 3.38
CA GLY A 89 15.43 6.51 4.85
C GLY A 89 14.22 5.85 5.51
N LEU A 90 13.59 4.87 4.85
CA LEU A 90 12.29 4.31 5.26
C LEU A 90 12.34 3.42 6.50
N LEU A 91 13.53 3.20 7.08
CA LEU A 91 13.77 2.32 8.23
C LEU A 91 14.23 3.07 9.48
N ALA A 92 14.37 4.40 9.43
CA ALA A 92 14.84 5.18 10.58
C ALA A 92 13.69 5.49 11.57
N SER A 93 13.78 5.34 12.88
CA SER A 93 14.60 4.57 13.81
C SER A 93 13.78 4.55 15.10
N ASN A 94 13.35 3.39 15.62
CA ASN A 94 12.98 3.33 17.03
C ASN A 94 14.29 3.38 17.82
N ALA A 95 14.57 4.52 18.46
CA ALA A 95 15.68 4.67 19.40
C ALA A 95 15.40 3.82 20.65
N GLY A 96 15.57 2.50 20.53
CA GLY A 96 15.26 1.57 21.61
C GLY A 96 15.20 0.11 21.18
N GLY A 97 16.28 -0.43 20.60
CA GLY A 97 16.64 -1.86 20.64
C GLY A 97 15.68 -2.92 20.06
N GLU A 98 14.43 -2.61 19.72
CA GLU A 98 13.49 -3.53 19.11
C GLU A 98 13.68 -3.57 17.59
N GLY A 99 13.79 -4.79 17.05
CA GLY A 99 13.92 -5.01 15.61
C GLY A 99 12.75 -4.38 14.84
N VAL A 100 13.06 -3.66 13.77
CA VAL A 100 12.06 -3.05 12.90
C VAL A 100 11.28 -4.17 12.20
N THR A 101 9.96 -4.16 12.36
CA THR A 101 9.07 -5.12 11.70
C THR A 101 8.33 -4.44 10.55
N LEU A 102 8.35 -5.05 9.37
CA LEU A 102 7.67 -4.54 8.17
C LEU A 102 6.49 -5.44 7.80
N LYS A 103 5.32 -4.84 7.57
CA LYS A 103 4.16 -5.55 7.03
C LYS A 103 4.45 -5.94 5.58
N ALA A 104 4.33 -7.23 5.28
CA ALA A 104 4.55 -7.74 3.94
C ALA A 104 3.49 -8.77 3.55
N THR A 105 3.11 -8.79 2.28
CA THR A 105 2.22 -9.80 1.70
C THR A 105 2.86 -10.46 0.48
N GLY A 106 2.14 -11.43 -0.10
CA GLY A 106 2.62 -12.26 -1.20
C GLY A 106 3.51 -13.41 -0.75
N GLY A 107 3.63 -14.44 -1.59
CA GLY A 107 4.45 -15.62 -1.28
C GLY A 107 5.95 -15.30 -1.05
N GLY A 108 6.43 -14.18 -1.57
CA GLY A 108 7.79 -13.71 -1.37
C GLY A 108 8.08 -13.20 0.05
N ALA A 109 7.07 -12.81 0.82
CA ALA A 109 7.25 -12.40 2.22
C ALA A 109 7.81 -13.54 3.08
N TYR A 110 7.44 -14.79 2.78
CA TYR A 110 8.04 -15.97 3.41
C TYR A 110 9.40 -16.29 2.78
N LYS A 111 9.46 -16.33 1.44
CA LYS A 111 10.66 -16.78 0.71
C LYS A 111 11.90 -15.91 0.95
N PHE A 112 11.74 -14.61 1.12
CA PHE A 112 12.84 -13.65 1.27
C PHE A 112 12.95 -13.09 2.68
N ALA A 113 12.31 -13.72 3.68
CA ALA A 113 12.35 -13.24 5.07
C ALA A 113 13.80 -13.10 5.59
N ASP A 114 14.64 -14.12 5.33
CA ASP A 114 16.04 -14.13 5.74
C ASP A 114 16.84 -13.03 5.03
N ASP A 115 16.61 -12.79 3.73
CA ASP A 115 17.27 -11.70 3.00
C ASP A 115 16.96 -10.32 3.60
N PHE A 116 15.70 -10.08 4.00
CA PHE A 116 15.32 -8.82 4.64
C PHE A 116 15.96 -8.69 6.03
N LEU A 117 16.01 -9.77 6.80
CA LEU A 117 16.67 -9.78 8.11
C LEU A 117 18.18 -9.54 7.97
N GLU A 118 18.86 -10.26 7.08
CA GLU A 118 20.30 -10.15 6.90
C GLU A 118 20.74 -8.81 6.27
N LYS A 119 19.99 -8.30 5.28
CA LYS A 119 20.41 -7.11 4.52
C LYS A 119 19.90 -5.81 5.12
N LEU A 120 18.73 -5.82 5.75
CA LEU A 120 18.12 -4.61 6.30
C LEU A 120 17.95 -4.65 7.82
N GLY A 121 18.18 -5.79 8.48
CA GLY A 121 17.94 -5.93 9.92
C GLY A 121 16.45 -5.90 10.28
N VAL A 122 15.56 -6.25 9.34
CA VAL A 122 14.12 -6.14 9.52
C VAL A 122 13.43 -7.50 9.44
N CYS A 123 12.48 -7.73 10.35
CA CYS A 123 11.61 -8.89 10.29
C CYS A 123 10.41 -8.59 9.40
N LEU A 124 10.01 -9.55 8.56
CA LEU A 124 8.77 -9.44 7.80
C LEU A 124 7.61 -10.04 8.61
N ASP A 125 6.62 -9.21 8.91
CA ASP A 125 5.34 -9.64 9.43
C ASP A 125 4.40 -9.93 8.28
N LYS A 126 4.21 -11.22 8.00
CA LYS A 126 3.49 -11.71 6.83
C LYS A 126 1.98 -11.60 7.05
N LEU A 127 1.33 -10.86 6.17
CA LEU A 127 -0.13 -10.76 6.06
C LEU A 127 -0.70 -11.77 5.04
N ASP A 128 -2.00 -11.98 5.08
CA ASP A 128 -2.72 -12.73 4.04
C ASP A 128 -2.79 -11.93 2.73
N GLU A 129 -2.62 -12.60 1.60
CA GLU A 129 -2.58 -11.95 0.27
C GLU A 129 -3.96 -11.55 -0.20
N MET A 130 -4.97 -12.39 0.00
CA MET A 130 -6.33 -12.11 -0.44
C MET A 130 -6.95 -10.99 0.40
N ASP A 131 -6.76 -11.03 1.72
CA ASP A 131 -7.24 -9.98 2.62
C ASP A 131 -6.58 -8.64 2.34
N SER A 132 -5.27 -8.62 2.10
CA SER A 132 -4.54 -7.37 1.78
C SER A 132 -5.05 -6.76 0.48
N VAL A 133 -5.30 -7.59 -0.54
CA VAL A 133 -5.82 -7.16 -1.84
C VAL A 133 -7.24 -6.59 -1.72
N VAL A 134 -8.14 -7.27 -1.00
CA VAL A 134 -9.52 -6.80 -0.79
C VAL A 134 -9.54 -5.51 0.03
N SER A 135 -8.77 -5.43 1.11
CA SER A 135 -8.69 -4.24 1.96
C SER A 135 -8.11 -3.03 1.22
N GLY A 136 -7.02 -3.22 0.48
CA GLY A 136 -6.42 -2.17 -0.35
C GLY A 136 -7.37 -1.67 -1.45
N ALA A 137 -8.10 -2.58 -2.11
CA ALA A 137 -9.10 -2.22 -3.10
C ALA A 137 -10.25 -1.42 -2.49
N ASN A 138 -10.82 -1.87 -1.37
CA ASN A 138 -11.90 -1.16 -0.68
C ASN A 138 -11.45 0.24 -0.24
N PHE A 139 -10.23 0.38 0.30
CA PHE A 139 -9.65 1.68 0.63
C PHE A 139 -9.67 2.63 -0.57
N LEU A 140 -9.10 2.21 -1.71
CA LEU A 140 -9.03 3.04 -2.91
C LEU A 140 -10.43 3.39 -3.43
N LEU A 141 -11.33 2.40 -3.53
CA LEU A 141 -12.67 2.60 -4.09
C LEU A 141 -13.56 3.50 -3.20
N GLN A 142 -13.41 3.44 -1.88
CA GLN A 142 -14.28 4.17 -0.95
C GLN A 142 -13.71 5.51 -0.50
N SER A 143 -12.39 5.66 -0.47
CA SER A 143 -11.74 6.81 0.20
C SER A 143 -11.04 7.74 -0.78
N ILE A 144 -10.72 7.28 -2.00
CA ILE A 144 -9.86 8.01 -2.93
C ILE A 144 -10.64 8.36 -4.21
N PRO A 145 -11.18 9.60 -4.32
CA PRO A 145 -11.82 10.05 -5.54
C PRO A 145 -10.92 9.92 -6.76
N GLY A 146 -11.46 9.42 -7.87
CA GLY A 146 -10.72 9.23 -9.12
C GLY A 146 -9.83 7.98 -9.19
N ALA A 147 -9.79 7.15 -8.13
CA ALA A 147 -9.05 5.90 -8.13
C ALA A 147 -9.66 4.82 -9.05
N ALA A 148 -10.98 4.86 -9.27
CA ALA A 148 -11.68 3.98 -10.20
C ALA A 148 -12.03 4.69 -11.51
N PHE A 149 -11.93 3.96 -12.62
CA PHE A 149 -12.29 4.46 -13.94
C PHE A 149 -12.70 3.32 -14.88
N THR A 150 -13.49 3.66 -15.90
CA THR A 150 -13.71 2.80 -17.07
C THR A 150 -12.88 3.30 -18.25
N HIS A 151 -12.49 2.39 -19.13
CA HIS A 151 -11.81 2.72 -20.37
C HIS A 151 -12.62 2.14 -21.55
N MET A 152 -13.28 3.00 -22.31
CA MET A 152 -14.10 2.61 -23.46
C MET A 152 -13.79 3.52 -24.64
N ASN A 153 -13.59 2.94 -25.82
CA ASN A 153 -13.29 3.69 -27.06
C ASN A 153 -12.09 4.65 -26.93
N GLY A 154 -11.07 4.29 -26.16
CA GLY A 154 -9.89 5.13 -25.91
C GLY A 154 -10.13 6.28 -24.92
N LEU A 155 -11.31 6.35 -24.29
CA LEU A 155 -11.66 7.37 -23.31
C LEU A 155 -11.65 6.80 -21.89
N ARG A 156 -10.87 7.44 -21.03
CA ARG A 156 -10.83 7.19 -19.58
C ARG A 156 -11.92 8.01 -18.89
N ASN A 157 -12.88 7.35 -18.26
CA ASN A 157 -13.98 7.98 -17.54
C ASN A 157 -13.91 7.60 -16.06
N PRO A 158 -13.65 8.55 -15.13
CA PRO A 158 -13.68 8.29 -13.71
C PRO A 158 -15.03 7.70 -13.27
N VAL A 159 -14.99 6.78 -12.31
CA VAL A 159 -16.19 6.21 -11.68
C VAL A 159 -16.16 6.60 -10.22
N ASP A 160 -17.20 7.31 -9.79
CA ASP A 160 -17.42 7.54 -8.37
C ASP A 160 -18.20 6.36 -7.79
N VAL A 161 -17.55 5.61 -6.90
CA VAL A 161 -18.13 4.41 -6.32
C VAL A 161 -18.76 4.78 -4.98
N SER A 162 -20.09 4.93 -4.99
CA SER A 162 -20.83 5.18 -3.76
C SER A 162 -20.57 4.06 -2.74
N PRO A 163 -20.22 4.38 -1.47
CA PRO A 163 -20.06 3.38 -0.42
C PRO A 163 -21.30 2.50 -0.22
N ASN A 164 -22.48 3.03 -0.53
CA ASN A 164 -23.76 2.32 -0.41
C ASN A 164 -24.01 1.32 -1.54
N ASN A 165 -23.21 1.33 -2.60
CA ASN A 165 -23.42 0.51 -3.80
C ASN A 165 -22.13 -0.19 -4.30
N LEU A 166 -21.09 -0.26 -3.46
CA LEU A 166 -19.84 -0.95 -3.82
C LEU A 166 -20.02 -2.47 -3.92
N PHE A 167 -20.83 -3.06 -3.04
CA PHE A 167 -20.94 -4.51 -2.92
C PHE A 167 -22.26 -5.05 -3.52
N PRO A 168 -22.25 -6.28 -4.06
CA PRO A 168 -21.08 -7.13 -4.26
C PRO A 168 -20.28 -6.73 -5.51
N TYR A 169 -18.98 -7.05 -5.54
CA TYR A 169 -18.17 -6.91 -6.75
C TYR A 169 -17.26 -8.13 -6.98
N LEU A 170 -16.79 -8.26 -8.23
CA LEU A 170 -15.80 -9.26 -8.61
C LEU A 170 -14.43 -8.59 -8.72
N LEU A 171 -13.48 -9.02 -7.90
CA LEU A 171 -12.10 -8.58 -7.97
C LEU A 171 -11.31 -9.58 -8.81
N VAL A 172 -10.80 -9.13 -9.95
CA VAL A 172 -9.94 -9.93 -10.83
C VAL A 172 -8.52 -9.39 -10.73
N ASN A 173 -7.70 -10.02 -9.88
CA ASN A 173 -6.31 -9.65 -9.72
C ASN A 173 -5.44 -10.38 -10.75
N ILE A 174 -4.82 -9.63 -11.66
CA ILE A 174 -4.00 -10.17 -12.76
C ILE A 174 -2.53 -9.91 -12.45
N GLY A 175 -1.80 -10.98 -12.13
CA GLY A 175 -0.37 -10.97 -11.84
C GLY A 175 0.37 -12.04 -12.64
N SER A 176 1.27 -12.78 -11.99
CA SER A 176 1.90 -13.96 -12.60
C SER A 176 0.91 -15.11 -12.86
N GLY A 177 -0.21 -15.10 -12.12
CA GLY A 177 -1.42 -15.88 -12.40
C GLY A 177 -2.64 -14.97 -12.34
N VAL A 178 -3.83 -15.54 -12.21
CA VAL A 178 -5.09 -14.79 -12.06
C VAL A 178 -5.83 -15.29 -10.84
N SER A 179 -6.22 -14.37 -9.96
CA SER A 179 -7.09 -14.63 -8.81
C SER A 179 -8.42 -13.93 -9.02
N ILE A 180 -9.52 -14.67 -8.86
CA ILE A 180 -10.89 -14.15 -9.01
C ILE A 180 -11.56 -14.28 -7.65
N LEU A 181 -11.91 -13.15 -7.04
CA LEU A 181 -12.56 -13.09 -5.73
C LEU A 181 -13.93 -12.44 -5.85
N LYS A 182 -14.94 -13.09 -5.28
CA LYS A 182 -16.24 -12.48 -5.04
C LYS A 182 -16.18 -11.74 -3.70
N VAL A 183 -16.31 -10.42 -3.72
CA VAL A 183 -16.36 -9.60 -2.51
C VAL A 183 -17.83 -9.26 -2.23
N ALA A 184 -18.41 -9.92 -1.24
CA ALA A 184 -19.86 -9.84 -0.97
C ALA A 184 -20.26 -8.73 0.00
N LEU A 185 -19.40 -8.38 0.95
CA LEU A 185 -19.65 -7.42 2.03
C LEU A 185 -18.32 -6.78 2.45
N LEU A 186 -18.40 -5.68 3.21
CA LEU A 186 -17.26 -5.16 3.96
C LEU A 186 -16.68 -6.28 4.82
N HIS A 187 -15.43 -6.65 4.54
CA HIS A 187 -14.70 -7.55 5.41
C HIS A 187 -14.29 -6.74 6.64
N TRP A 188 -15.02 -6.91 7.75
CA TRP A 188 -14.59 -6.45 9.06
C TRP A 188 -13.52 -7.43 9.59
N GLY A 189 -12.39 -7.48 8.91
CA GLY A 189 -11.16 -8.05 9.46
C GLY A 189 -10.43 -6.92 10.17
N THR A 190 -10.49 -6.91 11.50
CA THR A 190 -9.58 -6.10 12.34
C THR A 190 -8.14 -6.48 11.99
N PHE A 191 -7.33 -5.50 11.58
CA PHE A 191 -5.89 -5.68 11.41
C PHE A 191 -5.14 -5.45 12.73
#